data_AF-A0AAU7IPZ5-F1
#
_entry.id   AF-A0AAU7IPZ5-F1
#
_cell.length_a   1.000
_cell.length_b   1.000
_cell.length_c   1.000
_cell.angle_alpha   90.00
_cell.angle_beta   90.00
_cell.angle_gamma   90.00
#
_symmetry.space_group_name_H-M   'P 1'
#
loop_
_entity.id
_entity.type
_entity.pdbx_description
1 polymer ?
#
loop_
_entity_poly.entity_id
_entity_poly.type
_entity_poly.pdbx_seq_one_letter_code
_entity_poly.pdbx_strand_id
1 'polypeptide(L)'
;MFMDEFISVLTSRQQLLRDNILSAFLNEQWLVLHGAKGTGKSTLARSVEALWPHRVLTLAPVNRKGYRWEWQVIADTQKVGCLTGRSFSGETIWSELLGLITVKACDKPLFILEDGHQVTTGITATVKAFIAIMPKARLLVTGRYSLRQQRQLRTMHPLWFDVPIPDIEDYRRVIAPCIETEQEGQDALPETFIRHIMKRCRGNLHLAARVGWNLTRNKMKQGEQQTIITPLQQREALRCLPAPRRTGGTCLAVVVVAALCGSAGWHFSPLLDRWLPPIASIWPAGQPSAASLSSTTLTSTIMSTNESLARLYSVWGYEVNKGEAWCDQAYRAGLVCLSGTDTLESLLAQQLPWIATLKVDNSLIPVVVIGESKQTITAQSGAGTWIMDKAWFSEVWQGNYTLMWKPSPDGNVSIMKKSSVDDILWLDMMLSRVLNVEAESTGEWSPLLSEKVRQFQMQNKIKADGMVGRLTLIRLWQALDESPKLMHDGGKV
;
A
#
# COMPACT_ATOMS: atom_id res chain seq x y z
N MET A 1 0.29 7.54 24.75
CA MET A 1 1.29 7.75 23.69
C MET A 1 0.78 7.08 22.42
N PHE A 2 0.55 7.83 21.34
CA PHE A 2 -0.01 7.31 20.07
C PHE A 2 1.11 6.86 19.13
N MET A 3 0.83 5.96 18.18
CA MET A 3 1.85 5.42 17.24
C MET A 3 2.57 6.53 16.46
N ASP A 4 1.91 7.67 16.25
CA ASP A 4 2.44 8.85 15.57
C ASP A 4 3.61 9.52 16.32
N GLU A 5 3.64 9.46 17.65
CA GLU A 5 4.76 9.99 18.46
C GLU A 5 6.03 9.13 18.32
N PHE A 6 5.89 7.86 17.96
CA PHE A 6 7.04 6.96 17.74
C PHE A 6 7.62 7.06 16.34
N ILE A 7 6.86 7.60 15.39
CA ILE A 7 7.30 7.81 14.00
C ILE A 7 8.15 9.10 13.86
N SER A 8 8.11 9.99 14.85
CA SER A 8 8.83 11.27 14.85
C SER A 8 10.24 11.21 15.44
N VAL A 9 10.70 10.06 15.94
CA VAL A 9 12.02 9.90 16.56
C VAL A 9 13.12 10.05 15.50
N LEU A 10 13.99 11.04 15.69
CA LEU A 10 15.19 11.25 14.87
C LEU A 10 16.38 10.47 15.45
N THR A 11 17.10 9.79 14.58
CA THR A 11 18.41 9.18 14.89
C THR A 11 19.50 10.25 14.99
N SER A 12 20.62 9.96 15.66
CA SER A 12 21.74 10.90 15.79
C SER A 12 22.28 11.35 14.41
N ARG A 13 22.33 10.44 13.43
CA ARG A 13 22.76 10.75 12.06
C ARG A 13 21.75 11.64 11.34
N GLN A 14 20.46 11.41 11.55
CA GLN A 14 19.41 12.29 11.02
C GLN A 14 19.42 13.67 11.67
N GLN A 15 19.70 13.78 12.97
CA GLN A 15 19.87 15.09 13.63
C GLN A 15 21.02 15.88 13.00
N LEU A 16 22.18 15.24 12.81
CA LEU A 16 23.32 15.88 12.15
C LEU A 16 23.00 16.28 10.70
N LEU A 17 22.29 15.43 9.94
CA LEU A 17 21.83 15.77 8.59
C LEU A 17 20.86 16.95 8.60
N ARG A 18 19.92 17.01 9.54
CA ARG A 18 18.98 18.14 9.68
C ARG A 18 19.73 19.43 9.93
N ASP A 19 20.68 19.44 10.85
CA ASP A 19 21.42 20.64 11.21
C ASP A 19 22.30 21.12 10.03
N ASN A 20 22.86 20.17 9.27
CA ASN A 20 23.55 20.46 8.01
C ASN A 20 22.63 21.00 6.91
N ILE A 21 21.39 20.50 6.81
CA ILE A 21 20.39 21.01 5.86
C ILE A 21 19.98 22.45 6.22
N LEU A 22 19.73 22.71 7.51
CA LEU A 22 19.36 24.04 8.00
C LEU A 22 20.49 25.05 7.77
N SER A 23 21.74 24.68 8.07
CA SER A 23 22.90 25.53 7.81
C SER A 23 23.16 25.74 6.32
N ALA A 24 22.97 24.72 5.49
CA ALA A 24 23.10 24.84 4.05
C ALA A 24 22.12 25.84 3.44
N PHE A 25 20.87 25.88 3.90
CA PHE A 25 19.87 26.84 3.40
C PHE A 25 20.19 28.32 3.70
N LEU A 26 21.20 28.61 4.52
CA LEU A 26 21.70 29.98 4.68
C LEU A 26 22.27 30.51 3.36
N ASN A 27 23.03 29.67 2.65
CA ASN A 27 23.75 30.03 1.43
C ASN A 27 23.11 29.46 0.16
N GLU A 28 22.51 28.28 0.25
CA GLU A 28 21.92 27.59 -0.89
C GLU A 28 20.42 27.91 -1.02
N GLN A 29 19.97 28.11 -2.27
CA GLN A 29 18.55 28.35 -2.55
C GLN A 29 17.74 27.06 -2.50
N TRP A 30 18.31 25.94 -2.95
CA TRP A 30 17.60 24.67 -3.02
C TRP A 30 18.50 23.48 -2.78
N LEU A 31 17.93 22.44 -2.16
CA LEU A 31 18.63 21.24 -1.72
C LEU A 31 17.87 20.00 -2.18
N VAL A 32 18.61 18.91 -2.41
CA VAL A 32 18.01 17.60 -2.68
C VAL A 32 18.31 16.64 -1.53
N LEU A 33 17.25 16.02 -1.01
CA LEU A 33 17.34 14.96 -0.02
C LEU A 33 17.00 13.61 -0.66
N HIS A 34 18.03 12.82 -0.96
CA HIS A 34 17.93 11.52 -1.59
C HIS A 34 18.04 10.38 -0.57
N GLY A 35 17.37 9.26 -0.81
CA GLY A 35 17.56 8.06 0.02
C GLY A 35 16.57 6.94 -0.28
N ALA A 36 16.89 5.73 0.17
CA ALA A 36 16.06 4.54 -0.03
C ALA A 36 14.68 4.65 0.66
N LYS A 37 13.74 3.76 0.29
CA LYS A 37 12.40 3.75 0.87
C LYS A 37 12.49 3.44 2.37
N GLY A 38 11.81 4.25 3.19
CA GLY A 38 11.71 4.03 4.63
C GLY A 38 12.94 4.44 5.46
N THR A 39 13.94 5.11 4.89
CA THR A 39 15.13 5.59 5.63
C THR A 39 14.87 6.82 6.52
N GLY A 40 13.63 7.31 6.59
CA GLY A 40 13.26 8.46 7.43
C GLY A 40 13.37 9.84 6.77
N LYS A 41 13.35 9.93 5.43
CA LYS A 41 13.36 11.22 4.71
C LYS A 41 12.22 12.16 5.12
N SER A 42 10.99 11.65 5.21
CA SER A 42 9.84 12.46 5.64
C SER A 42 9.95 12.88 7.10
N THR A 43 10.47 12.03 7.98
CA THR A 43 10.76 12.39 9.38
C THR A 43 11.80 13.52 9.44
N LEU A 44 12.84 13.46 8.61
CA LEU A 44 13.84 14.51 8.50
C LEU A 44 13.24 15.82 7.96
N ALA A 45 12.43 15.74 6.91
CA ALA A 45 11.77 16.89 6.30
C ALA A 45 10.83 17.60 7.28
N ARG A 46 10.00 16.85 8.03
CA ARG A 46 9.15 17.39 9.10
C ARG A 46 9.96 18.04 10.21
N SER A 47 11.14 17.49 10.54
CA SER A 47 12.01 18.11 11.53
C SER A 47 12.61 19.43 11.03
N VAL A 48 12.91 19.55 9.74
CA VAL A 48 13.34 20.81 9.14
C VAL A 48 12.18 21.81 9.13
N GLU A 49 10.98 21.37 8.76
CA GLU A 49 9.75 22.15 8.81
C GLU A 49 9.51 22.76 10.20
N ALA A 50 9.65 21.95 11.26
CA ALA A 50 9.42 22.37 12.64
C ALA A 50 10.44 23.40 13.17
N LEU A 51 11.66 23.41 12.64
CA LEU A 51 12.74 24.31 13.09
C LEU A 51 12.93 25.54 12.18
N TRP A 52 12.26 25.58 11.02
CA TRP A 52 12.39 26.70 10.10
C TRP A 52 11.67 27.94 10.65
N PRO A 53 12.33 29.12 10.70
CA PRO A 53 11.79 30.30 11.39
C PRO A 53 10.66 31.00 10.63
N HIS A 54 10.49 30.74 9.33
CA HIS A 54 9.47 31.35 8.48
C HIS A 54 8.41 30.33 8.05
N ARG A 55 7.40 30.78 7.28
CA ARG A 55 6.35 29.90 6.73
C ARG A 55 6.97 28.75 5.93
N VAL A 56 6.45 27.54 6.15
CA VAL A 56 6.81 26.34 5.41
C VAL A 56 5.57 25.76 4.77
N LEU A 57 5.70 25.34 3.52
CA LEU A 57 4.66 24.63 2.77
C LEU A 57 5.23 23.30 2.31
N THR A 58 4.59 22.22 2.74
CA THR A 58 4.95 20.86 2.34
C THR A 58 3.95 20.39 1.29
N LEU A 59 4.44 20.02 0.12
CA LEU A 59 3.65 19.60 -1.03
C LEU A 59 4.00 18.18 -1.44
N ALA A 60 2.99 17.38 -1.75
CA ALA A 60 3.13 16.03 -2.29
C ALA A 60 2.55 15.95 -3.70
N PRO A 61 3.16 15.15 -4.59
CA PRO A 61 2.65 14.96 -5.94
C PRO A 61 1.40 14.06 -5.90
N VAL A 62 0.36 14.47 -6.61
CA VAL A 62 -0.87 13.71 -6.81
C VAL A 62 -1.05 13.49 -8.30
N ASN A 63 -1.30 12.24 -8.68
CA ASN A 63 -1.60 11.87 -10.06
C ASN A 63 -3.12 11.79 -10.25
N ARG A 64 -3.71 12.72 -11.01
CA ARG A 64 -5.17 12.72 -11.23
C ARG A 64 -5.64 11.92 -12.45
N LYS A 65 -4.79 11.73 -13.47
CA LYS A 65 -5.19 11.14 -14.77
C LYS A 65 -4.10 10.30 -15.46
N GLY A 66 -3.15 9.75 -14.71
CA GLY A 66 -2.01 8.99 -15.24
C GLY A 66 -0.86 9.87 -15.75
N TYR A 67 -1.16 10.97 -16.47
CA TYR A 67 -0.15 11.84 -17.10
C TYR A 67 -0.08 13.27 -16.52
N ARG A 68 -1.06 13.68 -15.73
CA ARG A 68 -1.12 15.03 -15.16
C ARG A 68 -0.77 14.99 -13.68
N TRP A 69 0.40 15.54 -13.37
CA TRP A 69 0.87 15.71 -12.00
C TRP A 69 0.43 17.06 -11.45
N GLU A 70 -0.19 17.02 -10.29
CA GLU A 70 -0.51 18.19 -9.48
C GLU A 70 0.28 18.11 -8.17
N TRP A 71 0.59 19.26 -7.59
CA TRP A 71 1.21 19.39 -6.29
C TRP A 71 0.14 19.79 -5.28
N GLN A 72 -0.19 18.90 -4.35
CA GLN A 72 -1.13 19.18 -3.28
C GLN A 72 -0.39 19.60 -2.02
N VAL A 73 -0.82 20.68 -1.39
CA VAL A 73 -0.29 21.11 -0.09
C VAL A 73 -0.81 20.15 0.98
N ILE A 74 0.09 19.39 1.59
CA ILE A 74 -0.22 18.43 2.66
C ILE A 74 0.00 19.03 4.05
N ALA A 75 0.84 20.05 4.17
CA ALA A 75 1.03 20.81 5.40
C ALA A 75 1.41 22.27 5.10
N ASP A 76 0.98 23.17 5.99
CA ASP A 76 1.28 24.60 5.97
C ASP A 76 1.43 25.06 7.43
N THR A 77 2.58 25.66 7.75
CA THR A 77 2.84 26.10 9.14
C THR A 77 2.05 27.36 9.51
N GLN A 78 1.45 28.06 8.54
CA GLN A 78 0.62 29.23 8.80
C GLN A 78 -0.85 28.85 9.04
N LYS A 79 -1.41 29.31 10.17
CA LYS A 79 -2.83 29.05 10.51
C LYS A 79 -3.81 29.93 9.72
N VAL A 80 -3.49 31.21 9.54
CA VAL A 80 -4.35 32.18 8.82
C VAL A 80 -3.96 32.18 7.34
N GLY A 81 -4.91 31.89 6.45
CA GLY A 81 -4.60 31.71 5.02
C GLY A 81 -3.90 30.38 4.70
N CYS A 82 -4.18 29.35 5.51
CA CYS A 82 -3.70 27.99 5.33
C CYS A 82 -4.07 27.44 3.95
N LEU A 83 -3.09 26.87 3.25
CA LEU A 83 -3.26 26.31 1.91
C LEU A 83 -3.42 24.79 1.89
N THR A 84 -3.41 24.12 3.05
CA THR A 84 -3.57 22.66 3.14
C THR A 84 -4.80 22.17 2.38
N GLY A 85 -4.61 21.11 1.59
CA GLY A 85 -5.63 20.54 0.72
C GLY A 85 -5.70 21.17 -0.68
N ARG A 86 -5.18 22.39 -0.89
CA ARG A 86 -5.14 23.01 -2.23
C ARG A 86 -4.17 22.27 -3.15
N SER A 87 -4.54 22.19 -4.41
CA SER A 87 -3.74 21.54 -5.47
C SER A 87 -3.34 22.54 -6.52
N PHE A 88 -2.12 22.43 -7.02
CA PHE A 88 -1.53 23.31 -8.03
C PHE A 88 -1.04 22.48 -9.21
N SER A 89 -1.14 23.01 -10.44
CA SER A 89 -0.56 22.33 -11.59
C SER A 89 0.97 22.40 -11.54
N GLY A 90 1.66 21.35 -11.99
CA GLY A 90 3.13 21.32 -12.03
C GLY A 90 3.79 22.45 -12.83
N GLU A 91 3.07 23.04 -13.79
CA GLU A 91 3.56 24.12 -14.66
C GLU A 91 3.39 25.52 -14.04
N THR A 92 2.33 25.73 -13.25
CA THR A 92 1.92 27.06 -12.76
C THR A 92 2.03 27.22 -11.24
N ILE A 93 2.47 26.17 -10.53
CA ILE A 93 2.58 26.13 -9.08
C ILE A 93 3.21 27.39 -8.48
N TRP A 94 4.39 27.82 -8.98
CA TRP A 94 5.12 28.91 -8.37
C TRP A 94 4.50 30.28 -8.64
N SER A 95 3.95 30.50 -9.84
CA SER A 95 3.22 31.73 -10.15
C SER A 95 1.95 31.87 -9.32
N GLU A 96 1.21 30.77 -9.12
CA GLU A 96 0.00 30.77 -8.30
C GLU A 96 0.34 30.97 -6.82
N LEU A 97 1.35 30.27 -6.31
CA LEU A 97 1.80 30.43 -4.92
C LEU A 97 2.34 31.83 -4.64
N LEU A 98 3.05 32.44 -5.58
CA LEU A 98 3.55 33.82 -5.44
C LEU A 98 2.39 34.81 -5.25
N GLY A 99 1.25 34.59 -5.94
CA GLY A 99 0.05 35.43 -5.78
C GLY A 99 -0.71 35.19 -4.47
N LEU A 100 -0.56 34.01 -3.86
CA LEU A 100 -1.28 33.63 -2.63
C LEU A 100 -0.47 33.88 -1.35
N ILE A 101 0.85 33.89 -1.43
CA ILE A 101 1.73 34.03 -0.26
C ILE A 101 2.19 35.48 -0.16
N THR A 102 1.74 36.19 0.86
CA THR A 102 2.26 37.52 1.21
C THR A 102 3.62 37.37 1.89
N VAL A 103 4.71 37.52 1.13
CA VAL A 103 6.08 37.46 1.65
C VAL A 103 6.48 38.86 2.14
N LYS A 104 6.74 39.03 3.44
CA LYS A 104 7.37 40.27 3.93
C LYS A 104 8.80 40.36 3.40
N ALA A 105 9.35 41.56 3.27
CA ALA A 105 10.63 41.80 2.58
C ALA A 105 11.82 40.95 3.08
N CYS A 106 11.81 40.54 4.35
CA CYS A 106 12.85 39.73 5.00
C CYS A 106 12.49 38.23 5.19
N ASP A 107 11.26 37.81 4.85
CA ASP A 107 10.85 36.42 5.05
C ASP A 107 11.44 35.50 3.97
N LYS A 108 11.98 34.35 4.41
CA LYS A 108 12.47 33.28 3.52
C LYS A 108 11.54 32.07 3.64
N PRO A 109 10.42 32.02 2.91
CA PRO A 109 9.53 30.85 2.97
C PRO A 109 10.26 29.62 2.46
N LEU A 110 10.00 28.48 3.10
CA LEU A 110 10.53 27.18 2.70
C LEU A 110 9.43 26.36 2.03
N PHE A 111 9.74 25.78 0.88
CA PHE A 111 8.89 24.82 0.18
C PHE A 111 9.54 23.45 0.24
N ILE A 112 8.78 22.45 0.69
CA ILE A 112 9.23 21.06 0.74
C ILE A 112 8.42 20.28 -0.29
N LEU A 113 9.07 19.76 -1.34
CA LEU A 113 8.47 18.83 -2.28
C LEU A 113 8.75 17.41 -1.80
N GLU A 114 7.78 16.81 -1.11
CA GLU A 114 7.86 15.42 -0.68
C GLU A 114 7.70 14.47 -1.86
N ASP A 115 8.46 13.38 -1.86
CA ASP A 115 8.38 12.33 -2.86
C ASP A 115 8.50 12.80 -4.33
N GLY A 116 9.26 13.86 -4.59
CA GLY A 116 9.41 14.46 -5.92
C GLY A 116 9.87 13.51 -7.04
N HIS A 117 10.49 12.38 -6.69
CA HIS A 117 10.80 11.30 -7.62
C HIS A 117 9.58 10.68 -8.33
N GLN A 118 8.38 10.74 -7.73
CA GLN A 118 7.14 10.23 -8.33
C GLN A 118 6.76 11.03 -9.58
N VAL A 119 7.15 12.31 -9.64
CA VAL A 119 6.99 13.15 -10.84
C VAL A 119 8.08 12.77 -11.86
N THR A 120 7.80 11.71 -12.62
CA THR A 120 8.71 11.13 -13.61
C THR A 120 9.05 12.11 -14.73
N THR A 121 8.09 12.93 -15.13
CA THR A 121 8.22 14.01 -16.12
C THR A 121 7.86 15.34 -15.48
N GLY A 122 8.78 16.30 -15.52
CA GLY A 122 8.50 17.68 -15.10
C GLY A 122 9.19 18.14 -13.83
N ILE A 123 9.72 17.26 -12.97
CA ILE A 123 10.40 17.68 -11.72
C ILE A 123 11.54 18.68 -11.98
N THR A 124 12.34 18.46 -13.03
CA THR A 124 13.40 19.39 -13.44
C THR A 124 12.83 20.74 -13.88
N ALA A 125 11.71 20.75 -14.61
CA ALA A 125 11.06 21.98 -15.03
C ALA A 125 10.47 22.73 -13.83
N THR A 126 9.83 22.02 -12.89
CA THR A 126 9.32 22.58 -11.64
C THR A 126 10.45 23.22 -10.82
N VAL A 127 11.60 22.56 -10.66
CA VAL A 127 12.75 23.13 -9.95
C VAL A 127 13.34 24.34 -10.70
N LYS A 128 13.50 24.28 -12.03
CA LYS A 128 13.96 25.43 -12.83
C LYS A 128 13.04 26.63 -12.68
N ALA A 129 11.73 26.41 -12.75
CA ALA A 129 10.73 27.46 -12.58
C ALA A 129 10.78 28.04 -11.15
N PHE A 130 11.00 27.21 -10.13
CA PHE A 130 11.19 27.70 -8.76
C PHE A 130 12.38 28.66 -8.66
N ILE A 131 13.54 28.24 -9.19
CA ILE A 131 14.78 29.03 -9.14
C ILE A 131 14.56 30.41 -9.78
N ALA A 132 13.83 30.45 -10.90
CA ALA A 132 13.54 31.68 -11.64
C ALA A 132 12.48 32.57 -10.96
N ILE A 133 11.40 32.00 -10.43
CA ILE A 133 10.22 32.75 -9.97
C ILE A 133 10.36 33.17 -8.49
N MET A 134 11.03 32.36 -7.67
CA MET A 134 11.06 32.51 -6.20
C MET A 134 12.51 32.66 -5.66
N PRO A 135 13.26 33.71 -6.04
CA PRO A 135 14.68 33.85 -5.68
C PRO A 135 14.95 34.00 -4.17
N LYS A 136 13.97 34.51 -3.42
CA LYS A 136 14.09 34.70 -1.96
C LYS A 136 13.67 33.49 -1.14
N ALA A 137 12.96 32.53 -1.74
CA ALA A 137 12.48 31.34 -1.06
C ALA A 137 13.57 30.26 -0.96
N ARG A 138 13.28 29.20 -0.19
CA ARG A 138 14.09 27.99 -0.10
C ARG A 138 13.29 26.79 -0.56
N LEU A 139 13.96 25.83 -1.21
CA LEU A 139 13.33 24.62 -1.71
C LEU A 139 14.08 23.37 -1.24
N LEU A 140 13.37 22.48 -0.55
CA LEU A 140 13.84 21.13 -0.25
C LEU A 140 13.09 20.14 -1.14
N VAL A 141 13.81 19.34 -1.93
CA VAL A 141 13.17 18.30 -2.75
C VAL A 141 13.57 16.93 -2.21
N THR A 142 12.61 16.12 -1.76
CA THR A 142 12.88 14.81 -1.17
C THR A 142 12.45 13.67 -2.10
N GLY A 143 13.16 12.53 -2.10
CA GLY A 143 12.71 11.38 -2.86
C GLY A 143 13.77 10.31 -3.14
N ARG A 144 13.36 9.26 -3.86
CA ARG A 144 14.26 8.22 -4.37
C ARG A 144 14.44 8.40 -5.88
N TYR A 145 15.32 9.32 -6.26
CA TYR A 145 15.61 9.62 -7.67
C TYR A 145 16.34 8.49 -8.38
N SER A 146 15.85 8.14 -9.57
CA SER A 146 16.55 7.25 -10.52
C SER A 146 17.85 7.88 -11.02
N LEU A 147 18.79 7.09 -11.54
CA LEU A 147 20.05 7.61 -12.09
C LEU A 147 19.82 8.69 -13.17
N ARG A 148 18.76 8.55 -13.98
CA ARG A 148 18.37 9.54 -14.99
C ARG A 148 17.96 10.87 -14.34
N GLN A 149 17.07 10.82 -13.34
CA GLN A 149 16.63 12.01 -12.61
C GLN A 149 17.79 12.66 -11.85
N GLN A 150 18.68 11.87 -11.26
CA GLN A 150 19.88 12.38 -10.58
C GLN A 150 20.76 13.17 -11.55
N ARG A 151 21.05 12.63 -12.74
CA ARG A 151 21.82 13.34 -13.77
C ARG A 151 21.15 14.66 -14.16
N GLN A 152 19.84 14.65 -14.39
CA GLN A 152 19.07 15.84 -14.79
C GLN A 152 19.00 16.91 -13.69
N LEU A 153 18.83 16.54 -12.42
CA LEU A 153 18.82 17.49 -11.31
C LEU A 153 20.22 18.06 -11.04
N ARG A 154 21.27 17.22 -11.17
CA ARG A 154 22.66 17.63 -10.97
C ARG A 154 23.15 18.67 -11.97
N THR A 155 22.54 18.81 -13.15
CA THR A 155 22.89 19.88 -14.10
C THR A 155 22.61 21.28 -13.55
N MET A 156 21.78 21.41 -12.51
CA MET A 156 21.48 22.67 -11.84
C MET A 156 22.29 22.84 -10.54
N HIS A 157 23.31 22.00 -10.33
CA HIS A 157 24.24 22.05 -9.20
C HIS A 157 23.58 22.19 -7.81
N PRO A 158 22.60 21.34 -7.43
CA PRO A 158 22.11 21.34 -6.06
C PRO A 158 23.19 20.87 -5.09
N LEU A 159 23.13 21.36 -3.87
CA LEU A 159 23.72 20.64 -2.76
C LEU A 159 22.87 19.40 -2.43
N TRP A 160 23.51 18.24 -2.46
CA TRP A 160 22.88 16.93 -2.49
C TRP A 160 23.17 16.17 -1.19
N PHE A 161 22.11 15.84 -0.44
CA PHE A 161 22.19 15.06 0.79
C PHE A 161 21.66 13.65 0.56
N ASP A 162 22.51 12.65 0.78
CA ASP A 162 22.14 11.25 0.76
C ASP A 162 21.85 10.76 2.19
N VAL A 163 20.63 10.30 2.45
CA VAL A 163 20.26 9.66 3.70
C VAL A 163 20.83 8.23 3.69
N PRO A 164 21.77 7.91 4.59
CA PRO A 164 22.41 6.61 4.61
C PRO A 164 21.42 5.50 4.98
N ILE A 165 21.77 4.26 4.62
CA ILE A 165 21.04 3.09 5.08
C ILE A 165 21.18 3.00 6.61
N PRO A 166 20.08 2.82 7.37
CA PRO A 166 20.14 2.81 8.82
C PRO A 166 20.98 1.67 9.39
N ASP A 167 21.85 1.98 10.35
CA ASP A 167 22.72 1.03 11.04
C ASP A 167 22.11 0.54 12.37
N ILE A 168 22.85 -0.28 13.12
CA ILE A 168 22.35 -0.86 14.38
C ILE A 168 21.94 0.24 15.37
N GLU A 169 22.72 1.32 15.48
CA GLU A 169 22.43 2.43 16.39
C GLU A 169 21.17 3.19 16.00
N ASP A 170 20.93 3.38 14.70
CA ASP A 170 19.69 3.99 14.23
C ASP A 170 18.47 3.14 14.62
N TYR A 171 18.55 1.81 14.47
CA TYR A 171 17.47 0.91 14.89
C TYR A 171 17.30 0.92 16.41
N ARG A 172 18.40 0.90 17.17
CA ARG A 172 18.36 1.06 18.64
C ARG A 172 17.62 2.34 18.99
N ARG A 173 17.98 3.47 18.38
CA ARG A 173 17.40 4.78 18.69
C ARG A 173 15.93 4.89 18.34
N VAL A 174 15.47 4.25 17.26
CA VAL A 174 14.05 4.24 16.89
C VAL A 174 13.22 3.31 17.79
N ILE A 175 13.80 2.20 18.24
CA ILE A 175 13.10 1.22 19.10
C ILE A 175 13.15 1.62 20.58
N ALA A 176 14.23 2.26 21.04
CA ALA A 176 14.49 2.55 22.46
C ALA A 176 13.43 3.44 23.14
N PRO A 177 12.90 4.52 22.52
CA PRO A 177 11.81 5.29 23.10
C PRO A 177 10.56 4.45 23.36
N CYS A 178 10.41 3.32 22.66
CA CYS A 178 9.29 2.39 22.85
C CYS A 178 9.47 1.46 24.06
N ILE A 179 10.61 1.50 24.77
CA ILE A 179 10.91 0.54 25.85
C ILE A 179 10.88 1.16 27.24
N GLU A 180 10.93 2.50 27.37
CA GLU A 180 10.94 3.26 28.64
C GLU A 180 11.73 2.53 29.74
N THR A 181 13.05 2.65 29.68
CA THR A 181 13.91 2.40 30.85
C THR A 181 14.65 3.70 31.12
N GLU A 182 14.34 4.34 32.24
CA GLU A 182 14.97 5.57 32.74
C GLU A 182 16.47 5.40 33.09
N GLN A 183 17.09 4.26 32.76
CA GLN A 183 18.50 4.04 33.00
C GLN A 183 19.29 4.17 31.69
N GLU A 184 19.94 5.32 31.55
CA GLU A 184 21.05 5.53 30.62
C GLU A 184 22.16 4.53 30.94
N GLY A 185 22.28 3.48 30.11
CA GLY A 185 23.46 2.62 30.10
C GLY A 185 23.25 1.17 30.51
N GLN A 186 22.45 0.43 29.73
CA GLN A 186 22.73 -0.98 29.39
C GLN A 186 21.79 -1.43 28.27
N ASP A 187 22.33 -2.08 27.24
CA ASP A 187 21.63 -2.56 26.04
C ASP A 187 20.32 -3.31 26.37
N ALA A 188 19.18 -2.62 26.38
CA ALA A 188 17.86 -3.22 26.64
C ALA A 188 17.43 -4.25 25.57
N LEU A 189 18.09 -4.24 24.41
CA LEU A 189 17.85 -5.14 23.29
C LEU A 189 19.14 -5.84 22.87
N PRO A 190 19.16 -7.18 22.79
CA PRO A 190 20.30 -7.91 22.26
C PRO A 190 20.61 -7.48 20.82
N GLU A 191 21.89 -7.22 20.52
CA GLU A 191 22.30 -6.82 19.16
C GLU A 191 21.92 -7.86 18.11
N THR A 192 21.98 -9.15 18.47
CA THR A 192 21.52 -10.26 17.62
C THR A 192 20.07 -10.11 17.22
N PHE A 193 19.19 -9.68 18.15
CA PHE A 193 17.79 -9.43 17.89
C PHE A 193 17.59 -8.24 16.95
N ILE A 194 18.34 -7.15 17.15
CA ILE A 194 18.32 -5.98 16.26
C ILE A 194 18.74 -6.37 14.84
N ARG A 195 19.80 -7.17 14.68
CA ARG A 195 20.21 -7.67 13.36
C ARG A 195 19.12 -8.50 12.67
N HIS A 196 18.31 -9.26 13.42
CA HIS A 196 17.16 -9.99 12.86
C HIS A 196 16.06 -9.03 12.39
N ILE A 197 15.78 -7.98 13.16
CA ILE A 197 14.85 -6.91 12.78
C ILE A 197 15.35 -6.22 11.50
N MET A 198 16.61 -5.82 11.44
CA MET A 198 17.22 -5.18 10.27
C MET A 198 17.07 -6.01 8.99
N LYS A 199 17.30 -7.33 9.06
CA LYS A 199 17.13 -8.24 7.92
C LYS A 199 15.70 -8.26 7.38
N ARG A 200 14.70 -8.13 8.26
CA ARG A 200 13.28 -8.09 7.88
C ARG A 200 12.82 -6.70 7.43
N CYS A 201 13.31 -5.65 8.08
CA CYS A 201 12.96 -4.25 7.78
C CYS A 201 13.64 -3.69 6.52
N ARG A 202 14.82 -4.21 6.15
CA ARG A 202 15.57 -3.81 4.94
C ARG A 202 15.82 -2.30 4.83
N GLY A 203 16.17 -1.68 5.95
CA GLY A 203 16.43 -0.23 6.01
C GLY A 203 15.17 0.63 6.19
N ASN A 204 13.98 0.03 6.32
CA ASN A 204 12.76 0.76 6.61
C ASN A 204 12.57 0.95 8.12
N LEU A 205 12.84 2.15 8.62
CA LEU A 205 12.71 2.53 10.03
C LEU A 205 11.27 2.54 10.53
N HIS A 206 10.27 2.76 9.67
CA HIS A 206 8.86 2.67 10.09
C HIS A 206 8.49 1.25 10.52
N LEU A 207 9.05 0.23 9.85
CA LEU A 207 8.86 -1.16 10.26
C LEU A 207 9.56 -1.44 11.59
N ALA A 208 10.72 -0.81 11.84
CA ALA A 208 11.39 -0.90 13.13
C ALA A 208 10.56 -0.27 14.26
N ALA A 209 9.95 0.90 14.02
CA ALA A 209 9.06 1.55 14.98
C ALA A 209 7.85 0.68 15.35
N ARG A 210 7.30 -0.11 14.41
CA ARG A 210 6.24 -1.08 14.69
C ARG A 210 6.66 -2.15 15.69
N VAL A 211 7.90 -2.61 15.62
CA VAL A 211 8.46 -3.58 16.58
C VAL A 211 8.54 -2.95 17.96
N GLY A 212 9.08 -1.73 18.06
CA GLY A 212 9.12 -0.99 19.31
C GLY A 212 7.74 -0.87 19.95
N TRP A 213 6.75 -0.40 19.19
CA TRP A 213 5.37 -0.30 19.65
C TRP A 213 4.78 -1.62 20.16
N ASN A 214 5.05 -2.73 19.46
CA ASN A 214 4.57 -4.05 19.89
C ASN A 214 5.19 -4.46 21.24
N LEU A 215 6.48 -4.18 21.43
CA LEU A 215 7.19 -4.43 22.68
C LEU A 215 6.61 -3.60 23.84
N THR A 216 6.33 -2.30 23.62
CA THR A 216 5.68 -1.43 24.62
C THR A 216 4.32 -1.97 25.05
N ARG A 217 3.49 -2.35 24.07
CA ARG A 217 2.14 -2.84 24.32
C ARG A 217 2.14 -4.13 25.14
N ASN A 218 3.11 -5.01 24.90
CA ASN A 218 3.25 -6.25 25.66
C ASN A 218 3.76 -6.00 27.08
N LYS A 219 4.66 -5.02 27.28
CA LYS A 219 5.09 -4.57 28.62
C LYS A 219 3.90 -4.04 29.45
N MET A 220 3.04 -3.21 28.87
CA MET A 220 1.83 -2.72 29.54
C MET A 220 0.85 -3.83 29.96
N LYS A 221 0.81 -4.96 29.24
CA LYS A 221 -0.06 -6.09 29.60
C LYS A 221 0.46 -6.95 30.76
N GLN A 222 1.75 -6.88 31.08
CA GLN A 222 2.41 -7.79 32.04
C GLN A 222 2.85 -7.12 33.35
N GLY A 223 2.54 -5.84 33.55
CA GLY A 223 2.93 -5.08 34.75
C GLY A 223 4.38 -4.62 34.72
N GLU A 224 4.69 -3.56 35.46
CA GLU A 224 5.94 -2.77 35.39
C GLU A 224 7.24 -3.51 35.77
N GLN A 225 7.18 -4.75 36.29
CA GLN A 225 8.36 -5.41 36.88
C GLN A 225 9.34 -6.11 35.90
N GLN A 226 9.04 -6.28 34.61
CA GLN A 226 9.94 -7.01 33.70
C GLN A 226 10.84 -6.08 32.87
N THR A 227 12.13 -6.06 33.20
CA THR A 227 13.16 -5.28 32.51
C THR A 227 13.83 -6.02 31.35
N ILE A 228 13.71 -7.35 31.27
CA ILE A 228 14.39 -8.20 30.27
C ILE A 228 13.38 -8.79 29.28
N ILE A 229 13.58 -8.53 27.99
CA ILE A 229 12.72 -9.04 26.91
C ILE A 229 13.00 -10.53 26.67
N THR A 230 11.98 -11.37 26.85
CA THR A 230 12.08 -12.82 26.68
C THR A 230 12.20 -13.25 25.20
N PRO A 231 12.79 -14.43 24.89
CA PRO A 231 12.86 -14.95 23.52
C PRO A 231 11.49 -15.14 22.86
N LEU A 232 10.44 -15.40 23.65
CA LEU A 232 9.07 -15.51 23.16
C LEU A 232 8.53 -14.14 22.70
N GLN A 233 8.72 -13.09 23.50
CA GLN A 233 8.35 -11.72 23.12
C GLN A 233 9.13 -11.25 21.88
N GLN A 234 10.41 -11.61 21.77
CA GLN A 234 11.21 -11.34 20.56
C GLN A 234 10.60 -12.01 19.31
N ARG A 235 10.21 -13.28 19.41
CA ARG A 235 9.56 -14.01 18.30
C ARG A 235 8.23 -13.39 17.92
N GLU A 236 7.43 -12.98 18.90
CA GLU A 236 6.14 -12.34 18.67
C GLU A 236 6.29 -10.97 18.01
N ALA A 237 7.21 -10.14 18.48
CA ALA A 237 7.50 -8.85 17.87
C ALA A 237 8.00 -8.98 16.41
N LEU A 238 8.77 -10.04 16.11
CA LEU A 238 9.18 -10.34 14.73
C LEU A 238 8.00 -10.78 13.83
N ARG A 239 6.89 -11.28 14.38
CA ARG A 239 5.69 -11.62 13.58
C ARG A 239 5.00 -10.38 13.02
N CYS A 240 5.19 -9.22 13.62
CA CYS A 240 4.68 -7.94 13.11
C CYS A 240 5.46 -7.41 11.90
N LEU A 241 6.55 -8.08 11.52
CA LEU A 241 7.39 -7.72 10.37
C LEU A 241 7.13 -8.64 9.18
N PRO A 242 7.34 -8.15 7.94
CA PRO A 242 7.28 -8.97 6.74
C PRO A 242 8.17 -10.22 6.87
N ALA A 243 7.68 -11.34 6.35
CA ALA A 243 8.46 -12.57 6.29
C ALA A 243 9.79 -12.31 5.56
N PRO A 244 10.91 -12.89 6.03
CA PRO A 244 12.16 -12.80 5.28
C PRO A 244 11.94 -13.40 3.90
N ARG A 245 12.24 -12.62 2.84
CA ARG A 245 12.15 -13.12 1.46
C ARG A 245 13.09 -14.31 1.35
N ARG A 246 12.50 -15.49 1.17
CA ARG A 246 13.21 -16.73 0.90
C ARG A 246 14.03 -16.53 -0.38
N THR A 247 15.35 -16.58 -0.27
CA THR A 247 16.25 -16.57 -1.43
C THR A 247 16.02 -17.84 -2.23
N GLY A 248 16.14 -17.78 -3.57
CA GLY A 248 15.78 -18.86 -4.50
C GLY A 248 16.36 -20.23 -4.14
N GLY A 249 17.50 -20.29 -3.45
CA GLY A 249 18.09 -21.54 -2.95
C GLY A 249 17.19 -22.34 -1.99
N THR A 250 16.31 -21.68 -1.23
CA THR A 250 15.34 -22.39 -0.38
C THR A 250 14.18 -23.02 -1.15
N CYS A 251 13.82 -22.47 -2.32
CA CYS A 251 12.87 -23.14 -3.22
C CYS A 251 13.51 -24.37 -3.87
N LEU A 252 14.79 -24.27 -4.25
CA LEU A 252 15.55 -25.36 -4.83
C LEU A 252 15.71 -26.54 -3.85
N ALA A 253 15.97 -26.25 -2.57
CA ALA A 253 16.01 -27.27 -1.52
C ALA A 253 14.65 -27.94 -1.29
N VAL A 254 13.54 -27.20 -1.33
CA VAL A 254 12.19 -27.77 -1.21
C VAL A 254 11.85 -28.68 -2.40
N VAL A 255 12.27 -28.31 -3.62
CA VAL A 255 12.09 -29.15 -4.82
C VAL A 255 12.92 -30.43 -4.72
N VAL A 256 14.17 -30.36 -4.25
CA VAL A 256 15.02 -31.55 -4.05
C VAL A 256 14.43 -32.48 -2.99
N VAL A 257 13.95 -31.95 -1.86
CA VAL A 257 13.29 -32.75 -0.82
C VAL A 257 11.98 -33.35 -1.34
N ALA A 258 11.17 -32.60 -2.10
CA ALA A 258 9.96 -33.12 -2.70
C ALA A 258 10.23 -34.24 -3.72
N ALA A 259 11.28 -34.12 -4.53
CA ALA A 259 11.71 -35.16 -5.47
C ALA A 259 12.21 -36.41 -4.74
N LEU A 260 13.00 -36.24 -3.67
CA LEU A 260 13.47 -37.35 -2.84
C LEU A 260 12.30 -38.06 -2.14
N CYS A 261 11.38 -37.31 -1.52
CA CYS A 261 10.19 -37.88 -0.89
C CYS A 261 9.25 -38.54 -1.89
N GLY A 262 9.08 -37.99 -3.10
CA GLY A 262 8.29 -38.59 -4.16
C GLY A 262 8.88 -39.91 -4.65
N SER A 263 10.20 -39.96 -4.88
CA SER A 263 10.90 -41.18 -5.29
C SER A 263 10.88 -42.26 -4.20
N ALA A 264 11.08 -41.89 -2.93
CA ALA A 264 10.96 -42.82 -1.81
C ALA A 264 9.50 -43.30 -1.62
N GLY A 265 8.52 -42.42 -1.75
CA GLY A 265 7.10 -42.76 -1.66
C GLY A 265 6.67 -43.79 -2.71
N TRP A 266 7.16 -43.68 -3.96
CA TRP A 266 6.90 -44.68 -4.99
C TRP A 266 7.58 -46.03 -4.72
N HIS A 267 8.81 -46.03 -4.22
CA HIS A 267 9.52 -47.28 -3.92
C HIS A 267 8.99 -48.02 -2.70
N PHE A 268 8.44 -47.32 -1.71
CA PHE A 268 7.96 -47.90 -0.45
C PHE A 268 6.42 -48.02 -0.35
N SER A 269 5.67 -47.49 -1.33
CA SER A 269 4.21 -47.67 -1.46
C SER A 269 3.72 -49.11 -1.23
N PRO A 270 4.30 -50.17 -1.85
CA PRO A 270 3.78 -51.53 -1.69
C PRO A 270 4.05 -52.14 -0.30
N LEU A 271 4.92 -51.53 0.53
CA LEU A 271 5.19 -51.95 1.90
C LEU A 271 4.30 -51.23 2.92
N LEU A 272 3.86 -50.01 2.60
CA LEU A 272 3.01 -49.16 3.44
C LEU A 272 1.51 -49.53 3.34
N ASP A 273 1.06 -50.09 2.22
CA ASP A 273 -0.31 -50.59 2.05
C ASP A 273 -0.71 -51.67 3.06
N ARG A 274 0.28 -52.34 3.68
CA ARG A 274 0.04 -53.36 4.72
C ARG A 274 -0.28 -52.78 6.10
N TRP A 275 -0.02 -51.50 6.32
CA TRP A 275 -0.17 -50.81 7.62
C TRP A 275 -1.20 -49.66 7.60
N LEU A 276 -1.72 -49.30 6.43
CA LEU A 276 -2.72 -48.24 6.30
C LEU A 276 -4.14 -48.83 6.36
N PRO A 277 -5.01 -48.39 7.29
CA PRO A 277 -6.40 -48.80 7.28
C PRO A 277 -7.13 -48.22 6.05
N PRO A 278 -8.19 -48.90 5.55
CA PRO A 278 -8.99 -48.38 4.44
C PRO A 278 -9.54 -47.00 4.77
N ILE A 279 -9.29 -46.02 3.89
CA ILE A 279 -9.58 -44.57 4.04
C ILE A 279 -11.05 -44.28 4.42
N ALA A 280 -11.95 -45.25 4.22
CA ALA A 280 -13.35 -45.18 4.61
C ALA A 280 -13.60 -45.02 6.13
N SER A 281 -12.63 -45.32 7.00
CA SER A 281 -12.80 -45.22 8.46
C SER A 281 -12.42 -43.86 9.07
N ILE A 282 -11.90 -42.92 8.27
CA ILE A 282 -11.40 -41.62 8.77
C ILE A 282 -12.38 -40.48 8.47
N TRP A 283 -13.49 -40.76 7.78
CA TRP A 283 -14.56 -39.78 7.59
C TRP A 283 -15.57 -39.89 8.75
N PRO A 284 -15.61 -38.95 9.71
CA PRO A 284 -16.78 -38.87 10.56
C PRO A 284 -17.95 -38.49 9.65
N ALA A 285 -18.90 -39.42 9.48
CA ALA A 285 -20.24 -39.11 8.99
C ALA A 285 -20.99 -38.29 10.07
N GLY A 286 -20.44 -37.15 10.42
CA GLY A 286 -21.13 -36.08 11.13
C GLY A 286 -21.49 -35.05 10.10
N GLN A 287 -22.71 -35.12 9.57
CA GLN A 287 -23.34 -33.93 9.00
C GLN A 287 -23.24 -32.83 10.08
N PRO A 288 -22.70 -31.63 9.79
CA PRO A 288 -22.92 -30.51 10.67
C PRO A 288 -24.43 -30.28 10.70
N SER A 289 -25.05 -30.69 11.81
CA SER A 289 -26.41 -30.31 12.15
C SER A 289 -26.51 -28.81 11.95
N ALA A 290 -27.47 -28.37 11.13
CA ALA A 290 -27.80 -26.98 10.93
C ALA A 290 -28.15 -26.39 12.30
N ALA A 291 -27.15 -25.81 12.96
CA ALA A 291 -27.37 -25.01 14.15
C ALA A 291 -28.31 -23.89 13.72
N SER A 292 -29.50 -23.91 14.31
CA SER A 292 -30.56 -22.93 14.20
C SER A 292 -29.97 -21.52 14.09
N LEU A 293 -30.16 -20.90 12.93
CA LEU A 293 -29.87 -19.49 12.68
C LEU A 293 -30.79 -18.66 13.59
N SER A 294 -30.31 -18.34 14.78
CA SER A 294 -30.92 -17.32 15.62
C SER A 294 -30.89 -16.00 14.84
N SER A 295 -32.07 -15.44 14.59
CA SER A 295 -32.28 -14.12 13.97
C SER A 295 -31.63 -13.04 14.81
N THR A 296 -30.34 -12.83 14.62
CA THR A 296 -29.62 -11.67 15.16
C THR A 296 -29.91 -10.52 14.23
N THR A 297 -30.58 -9.49 14.72
CA THR A 297 -30.91 -8.30 13.92
C THR A 297 -29.61 -7.63 13.44
N LEU A 298 -29.52 -7.31 12.14
CA LEU A 298 -28.36 -6.68 11.47
C LEU A 298 -27.85 -5.39 12.18
N THR A 299 -28.67 -4.82 13.06
CA THR A 299 -28.45 -3.58 13.82
C THR A 299 -27.50 -3.70 15.02
N SER A 300 -27.16 -4.89 15.53
CA SER A 300 -26.27 -5.01 16.70
C SER A 300 -24.78 -4.92 16.37
N THR A 301 -24.40 -4.95 15.08
CA THR A 301 -23.01 -5.02 14.63
C THR A 301 -22.73 -4.11 13.42
N ILE A 302 -23.01 -2.81 13.57
CA ILE A 302 -22.85 -1.80 12.52
C ILE A 302 -21.38 -1.39 12.43
N MET A 303 -20.81 -1.47 11.23
CA MET A 303 -19.48 -0.92 10.94
C MET A 303 -19.55 0.58 10.63
N SER A 304 -18.52 1.33 10.96
CA SER A 304 -18.31 2.66 10.37
C SER A 304 -17.81 2.54 8.91
N THR A 305 -17.90 3.63 8.14
CA THR A 305 -17.36 3.70 6.77
C THR A 305 -15.90 3.27 6.70
N ASN A 306 -15.08 3.76 7.63
CA ASN A 306 -13.65 3.45 7.68
C ASN A 306 -13.38 1.98 8.04
N GLU A 307 -14.21 1.39 8.90
CA GLU A 307 -14.13 -0.04 9.18
C GLU A 307 -14.49 -0.88 7.95
N SER A 308 -15.53 -0.48 7.20
CA SER A 308 -15.93 -1.18 5.96
C SER A 308 -14.82 -1.11 4.90
N LEU A 309 -14.12 0.02 4.79
CA LEU A 309 -12.94 0.17 3.94
C LEU A 309 -11.77 -0.70 4.42
N ALA A 310 -11.48 -0.71 5.72
CA ALA A 310 -10.43 -1.58 6.28
C ALA A 310 -10.72 -3.05 6.00
N ARG A 311 -12.01 -3.42 6.05
CA ARG A 311 -12.46 -4.77 5.71
C ARG A 311 -12.34 -5.07 4.22
N LEU A 312 -12.70 -4.13 3.34
CA LEU A 312 -12.48 -4.27 1.90
C LEU A 312 -10.98 -4.47 1.59
N TYR A 313 -10.08 -3.70 2.22
CA TYR A 313 -8.62 -3.93 2.11
C TYR A 313 -8.21 -5.34 2.56
N SER A 314 -8.82 -5.85 3.64
CA SER A 314 -8.54 -7.21 4.12
C SER A 314 -8.97 -8.28 3.12
N VAL A 315 -10.07 -8.07 2.38
CA VAL A 315 -10.49 -8.96 1.28
C VAL A 315 -9.44 -8.97 0.15
N TRP A 316 -8.76 -7.86 -0.07
CA TRP A 316 -7.62 -7.74 -0.98
C TRP A 316 -6.29 -8.27 -0.41
N GLY A 317 -6.28 -8.78 0.82
CA GLY A 317 -5.09 -9.32 1.49
C GLY A 317 -4.22 -8.28 2.21
N TYR A 318 -4.73 -7.06 2.44
CA TYR A 318 -4.02 -5.99 3.13
C TYR A 318 -4.61 -5.74 4.53
N GLU A 319 -3.75 -5.67 5.54
CA GLU A 319 -4.14 -5.23 6.89
C GLU A 319 -3.90 -3.73 7.04
N VAL A 320 -4.99 -2.97 7.21
CA VAL A 320 -4.96 -1.51 7.34
C VAL A 320 -5.63 -1.12 8.65
N ASN A 321 -5.04 -0.17 9.37
CA ASN A 321 -5.66 0.41 10.55
C ASN A 321 -6.96 1.11 10.15
N LYS A 322 -8.03 0.93 10.93
CA LYS A 322 -9.36 1.53 10.65
C LYS A 322 -9.26 3.03 10.40
N GLY A 323 -8.48 3.78 11.18
CA GLY A 323 -8.28 5.23 11.01
C GLY A 323 -7.51 5.66 9.76
N GLU A 324 -6.87 4.73 9.05
CA GLU A 324 -6.06 4.97 7.84
C GLU A 324 -6.68 4.33 6.58
N ALA A 325 -7.78 3.59 6.74
CA ALA A 325 -8.44 2.88 5.67
C ALA A 325 -9.34 3.83 4.86
N TRP A 326 -8.69 4.58 3.96
CA TRP A 326 -9.34 5.54 3.08
C TRP A 326 -9.18 5.14 1.62
N CYS A 327 -10.11 5.59 0.78
CA CYS A 327 -10.14 5.30 -0.66
C CYS A 327 -8.96 5.94 -1.41
N ASP A 328 -8.56 7.14 -1.01
CA ASP A 328 -7.40 7.89 -1.54
C ASP A 328 -6.05 7.24 -1.21
N GLN A 329 -6.01 6.31 -0.24
CA GLN A 329 -4.80 5.58 0.15
C GLN A 329 -4.60 4.27 -0.62
N ALA A 330 -5.55 3.88 -1.48
CA ALA A 330 -5.53 2.59 -2.19
C ALA A 330 -4.29 2.41 -3.08
N TYR A 331 -3.75 3.52 -3.61
CA TYR A 331 -2.53 3.49 -4.43
C TYR A 331 -1.33 2.91 -3.67
N ARG A 332 -1.27 3.04 -2.33
CA ARG A 332 -0.19 2.48 -1.50
C ARG A 332 -0.16 0.95 -1.54
N ALA A 333 -1.32 0.34 -1.78
CA ALA A 333 -1.50 -1.08 -2.00
C ALA A 333 -1.38 -1.48 -3.49
N GLY A 334 -1.14 -0.53 -4.40
CA GLY A 334 -1.19 -0.76 -5.84
C GLY A 334 -2.61 -0.99 -6.35
N LEU A 335 -3.61 -0.40 -5.69
CA LEU A 335 -5.03 -0.51 -6.05
C LEU A 335 -5.60 0.86 -6.44
N VAL A 336 -6.64 0.84 -7.26
CA VAL A 336 -7.48 2.00 -7.56
C VAL A 336 -8.81 1.79 -6.86
N CYS A 337 -9.23 2.79 -6.07
CA CYS A 337 -10.52 2.81 -5.40
C CYS A 337 -11.52 3.66 -6.20
N LEU A 338 -12.74 3.17 -6.35
CA LEU A 338 -13.82 3.80 -7.11
C LEU A 338 -15.10 3.78 -6.29
N SER A 339 -15.74 4.93 -6.16
CA SER A 339 -17.03 5.09 -5.50
C SER A 339 -18.02 5.79 -6.43
N GLY A 340 -19.30 5.44 -6.32
CA GLY A 340 -20.35 6.02 -7.14
C GLY A 340 -21.69 5.30 -6.95
N THR A 341 -22.54 5.37 -7.96
CA THR A 341 -23.81 4.63 -8.02
C THR A 341 -23.84 3.74 -9.26
N ASP A 342 -24.35 2.51 -9.10
CA ASP A 342 -24.52 1.54 -10.18
C ASP A 342 -25.66 0.56 -9.86
N THR A 343 -26.06 -0.24 -10.84
CA THR A 343 -27.06 -1.32 -10.70
C THR A 343 -26.45 -2.56 -10.06
N LEU A 344 -27.29 -3.39 -9.42
CA LEU A 344 -26.84 -4.63 -8.79
C LEU A 344 -26.23 -5.56 -9.83
N GLU A 345 -26.89 -5.69 -10.99
CA GLU A 345 -26.46 -6.53 -12.09
C GLU A 345 -25.08 -6.13 -12.62
N SER A 346 -24.82 -4.82 -12.77
CA SER A 346 -23.52 -4.30 -13.21
C SER A 346 -22.40 -4.63 -12.22
N LEU A 347 -22.63 -4.46 -10.92
CA LEU A 347 -21.62 -4.75 -9.89
C LEU A 347 -21.31 -6.24 -9.81
N LEU A 348 -22.34 -7.09 -9.88
CA LEU A 348 -22.17 -8.54 -9.90
C LEU A 348 -21.43 -9.01 -11.16
N ALA A 349 -21.70 -8.38 -12.31
CA ALA A 349 -20.99 -8.65 -13.56
C ALA A 349 -19.49 -8.29 -13.51
N GLN A 350 -19.06 -7.41 -12.60
CA GLN A 350 -17.64 -7.11 -12.38
C GLN A 350 -16.93 -8.19 -11.56
N GLN A 351 -17.67 -9.02 -10.79
CA GLN A 351 -17.15 -10.09 -9.94
C GLN A 351 -16.09 -9.63 -8.92
N LEU A 352 -16.10 -8.35 -8.53
CA LEU A 352 -15.24 -7.82 -7.47
C LEU A 352 -16.02 -7.64 -6.18
N PRO A 353 -15.38 -7.72 -5.01
CA PRO A 353 -15.98 -7.26 -3.75
C PRO A 353 -16.18 -5.75 -3.73
N TRP A 354 -17.28 -5.26 -3.15
CA TRP A 354 -17.54 -3.83 -2.95
C TRP A 354 -18.24 -3.56 -1.62
N ILE A 355 -18.17 -2.32 -1.17
CA ILE A 355 -18.95 -1.81 -0.05
C ILE A 355 -20.30 -1.30 -0.58
N ALA A 356 -21.39 -1.78 0.01
CA ALA A 356 -22.75 -1.28 -0.20
C ALA A 356 -23.23 -0.61 1.09
N THR A 357 -24.04 0.46 0.98
CA THR A 357 -24.68 1.07 2.16
C THR A 357 -26.15 0.73 2.15
N LEU A 358 -26.60 -0.06 3.12
CA LEU A 358 -27.99 -0.47 3.27
C LEU A 358 -28.74 0.57 4.08
N LYS A 359 -29.97 0.90 3.67
CA LYS A 359 -30.88 1.79 4.40
C LYS A 359 -31.97 0.95 5.06
N VAL A 360 -31.83 0.71 6.36
CA VAL A 360 -32.77 -0.08 7.17
C VAL A 360 -33.21 0.76 8.36
N ASP A 361 -34.52 0.90 8.59
CA ASP A 361 -35.10 1.63 9.74
C ASP A 361 -34.47 3.00 9.99
N ASN A 362 -34.29 3.78 8.91
CA ASN A 362 -33.67 5.11 8.88
C ASN A 362 -32.17 5.16 9.27
N SER A 363 -31.51 4.01 9.38
CA SER A 363 -30.06 3.87 9.60
C SER A 363 -29.33 3.51 8.30
N LEU A 364 -28.11 4.02 8.14
CA LEU A 364 -27.21 3.69 7.04
C LEU A 364 -26.14 2.71 7.52
N ILE A 365 -26.15 1.50 6.96
CA ILE A 365 -25.31 0.39 7.40
C ILE A 365 -24.36 0.00 6.25
N PRO A 366 -23.07 0.32 6.34
CA PRO A 366 -22.11 -0.11 5.32
C PRO A 366 -21.76 -1.59 5.52
N VAL A 367 -21.82 -2.36 4.44
CA VAL A 367 -21.50 -3.80 4.39
C VAL A 367 -20.55 -4.09 3.24
N VAL A 368 -19.65 -5.06 3.40
CA VAL A 368 -18.75 -5.50 2.30
C VAL A 368 -19.34 -6.72 1.63
N VAL A 369 -19.85 -6.57 0.41
CA VAL A 369 -20.35 -7.68 -0.41
C VAL A 369 -19.17 -8.50 -0.92
N ILE A 370 -19.19 -9.80 -0.64
CA ILE A 370 -18.11 -10.74 -0.96
C ILE A 370 -18.58 -11.97 -1.75
N GLY A 371 -19.89 -12.15 -1.91
CA GLY A 371 -20.44 -13.29 -2.65
C GLY A 371 -21.87 -13.10 -3.11
N GLU A 372 -22.27 -13.96 -4.04
CA GLU A 372 -23.61 -14.04 -4.63
C GLU A 372 -24.00 -15.51 -4.83
N SER A 373 -25.30 -15.79 -4.73
CA SER A 373 -25.95 -16.97 -5.31
C SER A 373 -27.13 -16.56 -6.21
N LYS A 374 -27.86 -17.53 -6.77
CA LYS A 374 -29.05 -17.24 -7.58
C LYS A 374 -30.10 -16.36 -6.87
N GLN A 375 -30.22 -16.47 -5.55
CA GLN A 375 -31.26 -15.77 -4.77
C GLN A 375 -30.71 -14.97 -3.61
N THR A 376 -29.43 -15.08 -3.28
CA THR A 376 -28.86 -14.46 -2.08
C THR A 376 -27.58 -13.66 -2.36
N ILE A 377 -27.32 -12.66 -1.50
CA ILE A 377 -26.09 -11.88 -1.45
C ILE A 377 -25.40 -12.16 -0.12
N THR A 378 -24.10 -12.44 -0.17
CA THR A 378 -23.26 -12.64 1.01
C THR A 378 -22.45 -11.38 1.28
N ALA A 379 -22.63 -10.77 2.45
CA ALA A 379 -21.91 -9.57 2.86
C ALA A 379 -21.32 -9.70 4.27
N GLN A 380 -20.29 -8.92 4.57
CA GLN A 380 -19.66 -8.88 5.88
C GLN A 380 -19.93 -7.54 6.57
N SER A 381 -20.28 -7.62 7.85
CA SER A 381 -20.39 -6.47 8.76
C SER A 381 -19.86 -6.84 10.14
N GLY A 382 -18.93 -6.04 10.66
CA GLY A 382 -18.25 -6.26 11.93
C GLY A 382 -17.49 -7.58 11.95
N ALA A 383 -17.85 -8.45 12.89
CA ALA A 383 -17.32 -9.81 12.99
C ALA A 383 -18.20 -10.86 12.28
N GLY A 384 -19.35 -10.46 11.72
CA GLY A 384 -20.35 -11.36 11.15
C GLY A 384 -20.31 -11.43 9.62
N THR A 385 -20.71 -12.59 9.09
CA THR A 385 -21.05 -12.78 7.67
C THR A 385 -22.56 -12.98 7.58
N TRP A 386 -23.21 -12.24 6.68
CA TRP A 386 -24.64 -12.16 6.50
C TRP A 386 -25.02 -12.67 5.12
N ILE A 387 -26.02 -13.53 5.05
CA ILE A 387 -26.62 -14.00 3.80
C ILE A 387 -28.01 -13.38 3.75
N MET A 388 -28.27 -12.61 2.71
CA MET A 388 -29.49 -11.81 2.57
C MET A 388 -30.18 -12.17 1.25
N ASP A 389 -31.50 -12.15 1.22
CA ASP A 389 -32.24 -12.31 -0.04
C ASP A 389 -31.92 -11.16 -0.99
N LYS A 390 -31.69 -11.49 -2.26
CA LYS A 390 -31.34 -10.51 -3.30
C LYS A 390 -32.47 -9.51 -3.54
N ALA A 391 -33.73 -9.95 -3.41
CA ALA A 391 -34.90 -9.09 -3.47
C ALA A 391 -34.89 -8.05 -2.35
N TRP A 392 -34.75 -8.50 -1.10
CA TRP A 392 -34.64 -7.61 0.06
C TRP A 392 -33.44 -6.66 -0.04
N PHE A 393 -32.28 -7.15 -0.44
CA PHE A 393 -31.08 -6.33 -0.63
C PHE A 393 -31.35 -5.19 -1.63
N SER A 394 -32.06 -5.48 -2.72
CA SER A 394 -32.40 -4.50 -3.76
C SER A 394 -33.41 -3.45 -3.29
N GLU A 395 -34.22 -3.74 -2.27
CA GLU A 395 -35.14 -2.77 -1.66
C GLU A 395 -34.40 -1.79 -0.73
N VAL A 396 -33.43 -2.29 0.04
CA VAL A 396 -32.74 -1.48 1.06
C VAL A 396 -31.46 -0.80 0.53
N TRP A 397 -30.94 -1.22 -0.61
CA TRP A 397 -29.73 -0.66 -1.22
C TRP A 397 -30.05 0.25 -2.41
N GLN A 398 -29.56 1.49 -2.37
CA GLN A 398 -29.88 2.53 -3.35
C GLN A 398 -28.84 2.67 -4.47
N GLY A 399 -28.06 1.62 -4.76
CA GLY A 399 -27.09 1.62 -5.84
C GLY A 399 -25.69 2.15 -5.47
N ASN A 400 -25.49 2.67 -4.26
CA ASN A 400 -24.20 3.22 -3.87
C ASN A 400 -23.13 2.11 -3.73
N TYR A 401 -21.93 2.35 -4.25
CA TYR A 401 -20.85 1.39 -4.12
C TYR A 401 -19.51 2.06 -3.81
N THR A 402 -18.61 1.32 -3.18
CA THR A 402 -17.17 1.58 -3.19
C THR A 402 -16.43 0.27 -3.44
N LEU A 403 -15.70 0.20 -4.53
CA LEU A 403 -14.93 -0.99 -4.93
C LEU A 403 -13.46 -0.63 -5.09
N MET A 404 -12.61 -1.64 -5.07
CA MET A 404 -11.19 -1.51 -5.41
C MET A 404 -10.87 -2.47 -6.55
N TRP A 405 -9.89 -2.12 -7.37
CA TRP A 405 -9.38 -2.98 -8.43
C TRP A 405 -7.90 -2.70 -8.72
N LYS A 406 -7.22 -3.68 -9.32
CA LYS A 406 -5.78 -3.60 -9.60
C LYS A 406 -5.52 -3.09 -11.03
N PRO A 407 -4.81 -1.96 -11.22
CA PRO A 407 -4.40 -1.47 -12.54
C PRO A 407 -3.23 -2.29 -13.12
N SER A 408 -2.59 -1.83 -14.20
CA SER A 408 -1.32 -2.41 -14.66
C SER A 408 -0.23 -2.28 -13.57
N PRO A 409 0.90 -3.03 -13.65
CA PRO A 409 1.99 -2.91 -12.68
C PRO A 409 2.55 -1.49 -12.53
N ASP A 410 2.53 -0.70 -13.59
CA ASP A 410 2.95 0.72 -13.61
C ASP A 410 1.84 1.68 -13.11
N GLY A 411 0.67 1.16 -12.77
CA GLY A 411 -0.47 1.94 -12.27
C GLY A 411 -1.39 2.48 -13.37
N ASN A 412 -1.22 2.06 -14.62
CA ASN A 412 -2.06 2.53 -15.73
C ASN A 412 -3.43 1.83 -15.74
N VAL A 413 -4.48 2.63 -15.93
CA VAL A 413 -5.87 2.15 -15.92
C VAL A 413 -6.32 1.52 -17.25
N SER A 414 -5.48 1.60 -18.27
CA SER A 414 -5.67 1.00 -19.58
C SER A 414 -4.33 0.81 -20.28
N ILE A 415 -4.21 -0.24 -21.08
CA ILE A 415 -3.04 -0.50 -21.94
C ILE A 415 -3.49 -0.43 -23.40
N MET A 416 -2.79 0.40 -24.17
CA MET A 416 -3.08 0.67 -25.58
C MET A 416 -1.78 0.64 -26.39
N LYS A 417 -1.89 0.77 -27.73
CA LYS A 417 -0.74 0.81 -28.65
C LYS A 417 0.33 1.86 -28.31
N LYS A 418 -0.02 2.94 -27.60
CA LYS A 418 0.90 4.01 -27.19
C LYS A 418 1.38 3.89 -25.72
N SER A 419 1.03 2.81 -25.03
CA SER A 419 1.48 2.55 -23.65
C SER A 419 3.00 2.30 -23.60
N SER A 420 3.56 2.26 -22.38
CA SER A 420 4.97 1.96 -22.19
C SER A 420 5.31 0.56 -22.73
N VAL A 421 6.57 0.40 -23.14
CA VAL A 421 7.11 -0.91 -23.54
C VAL A 421 6.92 -1.94 -22.42
N ASP A 422 7.11 -1.54 -21.16
CA ASP A 422 6.95 -2.40 -19.99
C ASP A 422 5.50 -2.88 -19.81
N ASP A 423 4.50 -2.02 -19.97
CA ASP A 423 3.09 -2.41 -19.93
C ASP A 423 2.73 -3.37 -21.07
N ILE A 424 3.25 -3.12 -22.28
CA ILE A 424 2.99 -3.97 -23.45
C ILE A 424 3.63 -5.35 -23.28
N LEU A 425 4.88 -5.40 -22.81
CA LEU A 425 5.58 -6.66 -22.49
C LEU A 425 4.85 -7.44 -21.39
N TRP A 426 4.43 -6.75 -20.33
CA TRP A 426 3.65 -7.36 -19.26
C TRP A 426 2.34 -7.93 -19.78
N LEU A 427 1.60 -7.16 -20.58
CA LEU A 427 0.33 -7.58 -21.13
C LEU A 427 0.47 -8.82 -22.00
N ASP A 428 1.44 -8.84 -22.91
CA ASP A 428 1.72 -10.00 -23.77
C ASP A 428 2.07 -11.24 -22.94
N MET A 429 2.96 -11.09 -21.96
CA MET A 429 3.33 -12.19 -21.06
C MET A 429 2.12 -12.74 -20.28
N MET A 430 1.27 -11.86 -19.75
CA MET A 430 0.10 -12.27 -18.97
C MET A 430 -0.98 -12.93 -19.83
N LEU A 431 -1.30 -12.35 -20.99
CA LEU A 431 -2.27 -12.95 -21.92
C LEU A 431 -1.78 -14.30 -22.43
N SER A 432 -0.49 -14.39 -22.77
CA SER A 432 0.13 -15.64 -23.23
C SER A 432 0.04 -16.74 -22.18
N ARG A 433 0.25 -16.39 -20.90
CA ARG A 433 0.08 -17.32 -19.78
C ARG A 433 -1.36 -17.80 -19.61
N VAL A 434 -2.34 -16.91 -19.69
CA VAL A 434 -3.76 -17.26 -19.49
C VAL A 434 -4.32 -18.03 -20.69
N LEU A 435 -3.91 -17.68 -21.90
CA LEU A 435 -4.35 -18.33 -23.14
C LEU A 435 -3.53 -19.59 -23.47
N ASN A 436 -2.48 -19.88 -22.70
CA ASN A 436 -1.54 -20.99 -22.92
C ASN A 436 -0.91 -20.98 -24.34
N VAL A 437 -0.43 -19.81 -24.75
CA VAL A 437 0.28 -19.56 -26.03
C VAL A 437 1.65 -18.92 -25.76
N GLU A 438 2.51 -18.88 -26.76
CA GLU A 438 3.83 -18.23 -26.63
C GLU A 438 3.74 -16.69 -26.62
N ALA A 439 4.57 -16.06 -25.80
CA ALA A 439 4.72 -14.61 -25.76
C ALA A 439 5.69 -14.13 -26.86
N GLU A 440 5.33 -13.04 -27.54
CA GLU A 440 6.18 -12.42 -28.57
C GLU A 440 7.34 -11.65 -27.93
N SER A 441 7.11 -11.04 -26.76
CA SER A 441 8.11 -10.28 -25.99
C SER A 441 8.83 -9.17 -26.78
N THR A 442 8.19 -8.65 -27.84
CA THR A 442 8.74 -7.58 -28.69
C THR A 442 8.66 -6.20 -28.05
N GLY A 443 7.71 -6.03 -27.13
CA GLY A 443 7.40 -4.73 -26.52
C GLY A 443 6.67 -3.77 -27.46
N GLU A 444 6.21 -4.27 -28.61
CA GLU A 444 5.42 -3.54 -29.58
C GLU A 444 3.98 -4.05 -29.61
N TRP A 445 3.04 -3.16 -29.92
CA TRP A 445 1.64 -3.55 -30.10
C TRP A 445 1.45 -4.22 -31.47
N SER A 446 1.70 -5.53 -31.51
CA SER A 446 1.61 -6.33 -32.73
C SER A 446 0.14 -6.68 -33.09
N PRO A 447 -0.11 -7.10 -34.34
CA PRO A 447 -1.39 -7.68 -34.73
C PRO A 447 -1.75 -8.94 -33.91
N LEU A 448 -0.74 -9.75 -33.55
CA LEU A 448 -0.96 -10.98 -32.78
C LEU A 448 -1.33 -10.66 -31.32
N LEU A 449 -0.69 -9.68 -30.68
CA LEU A 449 -1.11 -9.19 -29.35
C LEU A 449 -2.55 -8.67 -29.38
N SER A 450 -2.91 -7.94 -30.44
CA SER A 450 -4.30 -7.46 -30.61
C SER A 450 -5.31 -8.61 -30.69
N GLU A 451 -4.92 -9.71 -31.34
CA GLU A 451 -5.76 -10.91 -31.42
C GLU A 451 -5.85 -11.65 -30.08
N LYS A 452 -4.73 -11.79 -29.34
CA LYS A 452 -4.75 -12.32 -27.97
C LYS A 452 -5.71 -11.55 -27.07
N VAL A 453 -5.71 -10.22 -27.16
CA VAL A 453 -6.64 -9.37 -26.40
C VAL A 453 -8.09 -9.70 -26.77
N ARG A 454 -8.44 -9.77 -28.06
CA ARG A 454 -9.82 -10.07 -28.49
C ARG A 454 -10.24 -11.47 -28.07
N GLN A 455 -9.38 -12.47 -28.22
CA GLN A 455 -9.64 -13.83 -27.79
C GLN A 455 -9.89 -13.91 -26.29
N PHE A 456 -9.05 -13.27 -25.49
CA PHE A 456 -9.25 -13.18 -24.04
C PHE A 456 -10.57 -12.49 -23.68
N GLN A 457 -10.90 -11.38 -24.34
CA GLN A 457 -12.16 -10.65 -24.13
C GLN A 457 -13.38 -11.53 -24.45
N MET A 458 -13.35 -12.26 -25.57
CA MET A 458 -14.41 -13.20 -25.95
C MET A 458 -14.58 -14.33 -24.93
N GLN A 459 -13.49 -14.98 -24.51
CA GLN A 459 -13.53 -16.07 -23.53
C GLN A 459 -14.08 -15.60 -22.17
N ASN A 460 -13.84 -14.35 -21.80
CA ASN A 460 -14.31 -13.76 -20.55
C ASN A 460 -15.66 -13.03 -20.66
N LYS A 461 -16.37 -13.16 -21.78
CA LYS A 461 -17.70 -12.55 -22.03
C LYS A 461 -17.71 -11.04 -21.84
N ILE A 462 -16.62 -10.36 -22.19
CA ILE A 462 -16.52 -8.91 -22.22
C ILE A 462 -16.40 -8.44 -23.68
N LYS A 463 -16.65 -7.15 -23.94
CA LYS A 463 -16.64 -6.61 -25.30
C LYS A 463 -15.28 -6.84 -25.98
N ALA A 464 -15.28 -7.58 -27.09
CA ALA A 464 -14.08 -7.97 -27.84
C ALA A 464 -13.60 -6.86 -28.80
N ASP A 465 -13.37 -5.66 -28.29
CA ASP A 465 -12.95 -4.49 -29.06
C ASP A 465 -11.43 -4.38 -29.27
N GLY A 466 -10.64 -5.28 -28.66
CA GLY A 466 -9.18 -5.24 -28.68
C GLY A 466 -8.58 -4.15 -27.78
N MET A 467 -9.38 -3.50 -26.92
CA MET A 467 -8.92 -2.47 -26.00
C MET A 467 -8.77 -3.03 -24.59
N VAL A 468 -7.58 -2.88 -23.99
CA VAL A 468 -7.33 -3.31 -22.61
C VAL A 468 -7.70 -2.17 -21.66
N GLY A 469 -9.01 -2.00 -21.45
CA GLY A 469 -9.56 -1.09 -20.43
C GLY A 469 -9.68 -1.76 -19.06
N ARG A 470 -10.30 -1.04 -18.11
CA ARG A 470 -10.52 -1.48 -16.72
C ARG A 470 -11.08 -2.90 -16.62
N LEU A 471 -12.16 -3.21 -17.34
CA LEU A 471 -12.82 -4.51 -17.22
C LEU A 471 -11.92 -5.64 -17.75
N THR A 472 -11.18 -5.42 -18.84
CA THR A 472 -10.20 -6.37 -19.36
C THR A 472 -9.09 -6.63 -18.34
N LEU A 473 -8.57 -5.58 -17.68
CA LEU A 473 -7.55 -5.71 -16.63
C LEU A 473 -8.08 -6.46 -15.40
N ILE A 474 -9.30 -6.16 -14.94
CA ILE A 474 -9.94 -6.88 -13.83
C ILE A 474 -10.02 -8.37 -14.15
N ARG A 475 -10.55 -8.73 -15.33
CA ARG A 475 -10.66 -10.13 -15.77
C ARG A 475 -9.29 -10.80 -15.88
N LEU A 476 -8.29 -10.08 -16.37
CA LEU A 476 -6.93 -10.62 -16.51
C LEU A 476 -6.32 -10.94 -15.14
N TRP A 477 -6.37 -10.01 -14.19
CA TRP A 477 -5.87 -10.26 -12.83
C TRP A 477 -6.65 -11.35 -12.10
N GLN A 478 -7.96 -11.45 -12.34
CA GLN A 478 -8.79 -12.54 -11.86
C GLN A 478 -8.35 -13.89 -12.45
N ALA A 479 -8.08 -13.98 -13.75
CA ALA A 479 -7.61 -15.21 -14.40
C ALA A 479 -6.21 -15.66 -13.90
N LEU A 480 -5.43 -14.72 -13.37
CA LEU A 480 -4.12 -14.96 -12.76
C LEU A 480 -4.17 -15.25 -11.24
N ASP A 481 -5.37 -15.25 -10.65
CA ASP A 481 -5.60 -15.38 -9.20
C ASP A 481 -4.87 -14.32 -8.35
N GLU A 482 -4.63 -13.14 -8.92
CA GLU A 482 -4.04 -11.97 -8.24
C GLU A 482 -5.07 -10.88 -7.91
N SER A 483 -6.36 -11.18 -8.08
CA SER A 483 -7.49 -10.33 -7.69
C SER A 483 -8.55 -11.19 -7.01
N PRO A 484 -9.18 -10.71 -5.92
CA PRO A 484 -10.32 -11.39 -5.34
C PRO A 484 -11.46 -11.48 -6.35
N LYS A 485 -12.25 -12.54 -6.23
CA LYS A 485 -13.51 -12.74 -6.95
C LYS A 485 -14.63 -12.86 -5.94
N LEU A 486 -15.84 -12.43 -6.32
CA LEU A 486 -17.03 -12.75 -5.56
C LEU A 486 -17.15 -14.27 -5.44
N MET A 487 -17.40 -14.75 -4.22
CA MET A 487 -17.73 -16.15 -3.99
C MET A 487 -19.06 -16.47 -4.66
N HIS A 488 -19.14 -17.61 -5.34
CA HIS A 488 -20.40 -18.14 -5.85
C HIS A 488 -20.72 -19.34 -4.98
N ASP A 489 -21.76 -19.21 -4.14
CA ASP A 489 -22.20 -20.32 -3.29
C ASP A 489 -23.00 -21.30 -4.18
N GLY A 490 -22.24 -22.10 -4.92
CA GLY A 490 -22.74 -23.13 -5.81
C GLY A 490 -23.05 -24.37 -5.00
N GLY A 491 -24.34 -24.58 -4.71
CA GLY A 491 -24.86 -25.88 -4.32
C GLY A 491 -24.32 -26.96 -5.27
N LYS A 492 -23.83 -28.04 -4.68
CA LYS A 492 -23.54 -29.30 -5.37
C LYS A 492 -24.73 -29.67 -6.25
N VAL A 493 -24.46 -29.99 -7.51
CA VAL A 493 -25.25 -30.93 -8.30
C VAL A 493 -24.42 -32.19 -8.43
#